data_AF-A0A556QXT9-F1
#
_entry.id   AF-A0A556QXT9-F1
#
_cell.length_a   1.000
_cell.length_b   1.000
_cell.length_c   1.000
_cell.angle_alpha   90.00
_cell.angle_beta   90.00
_cell.angle_gamma   90.00
#
_symmetry.space_group_name_H-M   'P 1'
#
loop_
_entity.id
_entity.type
_entity.pdbx_description
1 polymer ?
#
loop_
_entity_poly.entity_id
_entity_poly.type
_entity_poly.pdbx_seq_one_letter_code
_entity_poly.pdbx_strand_id
1 'polypeptide(L)'
;MATSKLSPRQKMIGVIYLVLTAMLALQVSSSVLDKFMVLSGSIDKSRELQFSQNERAIQALKNGVKDMGNRPADIKILEQLLAMHQDTVAIVHYIDGLKKQLIDLEGGLDRLTKLPKGLKSDTMVARLMINKGEGNVLKNKLNKYIAQLSKLVHKPYAPIALDAKEHEFFSYDPNQAKKDFVTLNFDHTPLGAALATLSQFASEVVTTEADAILTLGNVMGASDVKFDTLKLLANTKSYIVAAGSKYEADLILAASSSGVSPEMFINNQPIVVKDGVGKISFTAAPGSYDSHGLAKKSFKAAVKLKLPGGKESIITDDIAYLVAKPVIQVKAATVQSLYRNCGNELDIQVPSLGVAYNPVLK
;
A
#
# COMPACT_ATOMS: atom_id res chain seq x y z
N MET A 1 51.83 40.20 -43.58
CA MET A 1 50.51 40.85 -43.62
C MET A 1 50.54 42.02 -42.66
N ALA A 2 50.19 43.21 -43.14
CA ALA A 2 50.41 44.48 -42.46
C ALA A 2 49.74 44.53 -41.07
N THR A 3 50.56 44.65 -40.03
CA THR A 3 50.15 45.11 -38.70
C THR A 3 49.85 46.61 -38.77
N SER A 4 48.75 46.97 -39.43
CA SER A 4 48.20 48.32 -39.34
C SER A 4 47.86 48.58 -37.87
N LYS A 5 48.57 49.53 -37.26
CA LYS A 5 48.24 50.05 -35.93
C LYS A 5 46.85 50.70 -36.02
N LEU A 6 45.81 49.91 -35.72
CA LEU A 6 44.43 50.38 -35.61
C LEU A 6 44.40 51.61 -34.72
N SER A 7 43.73 52.67 -35.18
CA SER A 7 43.61 53.90 -34.38
C SER A 7 42.88 53.59 -33.06
N PRO A 8 43.12 54.35 -31.98
CA PRO A 8 42.42 54.13 -30.71
C PRO A 8 40.90 54.05 -30.85
N ARG A 9 40.32 54.81 -31.79
CA ARG A 9 38.90 54.76 -32.16
C ARG A 9 38.49 53.43 -32.79
N GLN A 10 39.28 52.89 -33.72
CA GLN A 10 39.01 51.58 -34.32
C GLN A 10 39.17 50.43 -33.33
N LYS A 11 40.09 50.55 -32.37
CA LYS A 11 40.19 49.60 -31.24
C LYS A 11 38.95 49.65 -30.35
N MET A 12 38.46 50.84 -30.00
CA MET A 12 37.19 50.97 -29.26
C MET A 12 36.01 50.39 -30.04
N ILE A 13 35.90 50.65 -31.34
CA ILE A 13 34.82 50.09 -32.17
C ILE A 13 34.91 48.56 -32.24
N GLY A 14 36.12 48.02 -32.40
CA GLY A 14 36.35 46.57 -32.42
C GLY A 14 35.99 45.90 -31.09
N VAL A 15 36.35 46.52 -29.95
CA VAL A 15 35.97 46.03 -28.61
C VAL A 15 34.46 46.11 -28.42
N ILE A 16 33.81 47.21 -28.81
CA ILE A 16 32.36 47.37 -28.72
C ILE A 16 31.64 46.32 -29.57
N TYR A 17 32.12 46.06 -30.79
CA TYR A 17 31.55 45.03 -31.66
C TYR A 17 31.71 43.63 -31.07
N LEU A 18 32.90 43.29 -30.54
CA LEU A 18 33.13 42.03 -29.84
C LEU A 18 32.21 41.87 -28.62
N VAL A 19 32.04 42.92 -27.82
CA VAL A 19 31.16 42.91 -26.66
C VAL A 19 29.69 42.78 -27.09
N LEU A 20 29.23 43.50 -28.10
CA LEU A 20 27.86 43.40 -28.62
C LEU A 20 27.57 42.02 -29.23
N THR A 21 28.50 41.47 -30.01
CA THR A 21 28.38 40.12 -30.58
C THR A 21 28.38 39.07 -29.47
N ALA A 22 29.24 39.22 -28.45
CA ALA A 22 29.23 38.33 -27.28
C ALA A 22 27.92 38.44 -26.48
N MET A 23 27.39 39.66 -26.29
CA MET A 23 26.10 39.86 -25.61
C MET A 23 24.92 39.26 -26.38
N LEU A 24 24.88 39.40 -27.71
CA LEU A 24 23.87 38.75 -28.54
C LEU A 24 24.00 37.22 -28.53
N ALA A 25 25.22 36.70 -28.51
CA ALA A 25 25.49 35.27 -28.46
C ALA A 25 25.16 34.64 -27.10
N LEU A 26 25.27 35.39 -26.00
CA LEU A 26 24.92 34.92 -24.65
C LEU A 26 23.39 34.88 -24.40
N GLN A 27 22.59 35.52 -25.25
CA GLN A 27 21.13 35.47 -25.11
C GLN A 27 20.60 34.10 -25.53
N VAL A 28 19.75 33.52 -24.67
CA VAL A 28 19.06 32.26 -24.98
C VAL A 28 18.15 32.44 -26.19
N SER A 29 18.20 31.51 -27.14
CA SER A 29 17.34 31.54 -28.33
C SER A 29 15.86 31.43 -27.96
N SER A 30 14.99 32.18 -28.65
CA SER A 30 13.54 32.16 -28.38
C SER A 30 12.96 30.74 -28.52
N SER A 31 13.41 29.99 -29.53
CA SER A 31 12.97 28.62 -29.79
C SER A 31 13.27 27.64 -28.66
N VAL A 32 14.30 27.89 -27.85
CA VAL A 32 14.60 27.07 -26.68
C VAL A 32 13.64 27.39 -25.53
N LEU A 33 13.34 28.68 -25.32
CA LEU A 33 12.39 29.12 -24.30
C LEU A 33 10.96 28.68 -24.60
N ASP A 34 10.55 28.67 -25.87
CA ASP A 34 9.24 28.15 -26.29
C ASP A 34 9.12 26.65 -25.95
N LYS A 35 10.19 25.87 -26.13
CA LYS A 35 10.22 24.46 -25.74
C LYS A 35 10.14 24.28 -24.22
N PHE A 36 10.81 25.14 -23.44
CA PHE A 36 10.65 25.13 -21.98
C PHE A 36 9.20 25.38 -21.56
N MET A 37 8.48 26.27 -22.25
CA MET A 37 7.05 26.49 -21.98
C MET A 37 6.19 25.27 -22.31
N VAL A 38 6.47 24.55 -23.40
CA VAL A 38 5.79 23.30 -23.73
C VAL A 38 6.04 22.24 -22.65
N LEU A 39 7.28 22.10 -22.19
CA LEU A 39 7.64 21.17 -21.12
C LEU A 39 6.93 21.54 -19.81
N SER A 40 6.99 22.83 -19.43
CA SER A 40 6.29 23.36 -18.25
C SER A 40 4.80 23.04 -18.30
N GLY A 41 4.13 23.27 -19.43
CA GLY A 41 2.71 22.96 -19.58
C GLY A 41 2.41 21.46 -19.51
N SER A 42 3.29 20.61 -20.02
CA SER A 42 3.17 19.15 -19.88
C SER A 42 3.32 18.70 -18.43
N ILE A 43 4.27 19.29 -17.70
CA ILE A 43 4.48 19.03 -16.27
C ILE A 43 3.27 19.48 -15.45
N ASP A 44 2.74 20.68 -15.70
CA ASP A 44 1.55 21.20 -15.03
C ASP A 44 0.34 20.28 -15.26
N LYS A 45 0.12 19.84 -16.49
CA LYS A 45 -0.96 18.89 -16.82
C LYS A 45 -0.77 17.54 -16.12
N SER A 46 0.45 17.01 -16.09
CA SER A 46 0.75 15.76 -15.38
C SER A 46 0.52 15.91 -13.88
N ARG A 47 0.93 17.05 -13.32
CA ARG A 47 0.72 17.41 -11.91
C ARG A 47 -0.77 17.47 -11.57
N GLU A 48 -1.60 18.13 -12.38
CA GLU A 48 -3.06 18.20 -12.15
C GLU A 48 -3.71 16.81 -12.18
N LEU A 49 -3.29 15.96 -13.11
CA LEU A 49 -3.76 14.57 -13.18
C LEU A 49 -3.35 13.77 -11.93
N GLN A 50 -2.11 13.92 -11.48
CA GLN A 50 -1.62 13.26 -10.27
C GLN A 50 -2.33 13.79 -9.02
N PHE A 51 -2.54 15.10 -8.92
CA PHE A 51 -3.28 15.73 -7.82
C PHE A 51 -4.70 15.17 -7.71
N SER A 52 -5.42 15.06 -8.83
CA SER A 52 -6.75 14.45 -8.88
C SER A 52 -6.74 12.96 -8.51
N GLN A 53 -5.67 12.23 -8.85
CA GLN A 53 -5.49 10.84 -8.41
C GLN A 53 -5.25 10.75 -6.91
N ASN A 54 -4.43 11.64 -6.34
CA ASN A 54 -4.17 11.71 -4.91
C ASN A 54 -5.47 11.97 -4.13
N GLU A 55 -6.31 12.90 -4.57
CA GLU A 55 -7.62 13.14 -3.95
C GLU A 55 -8.51 11.89 -3.98
N ARG A 56 -8.58 11.19 -5.13
CA ARG A 56 -9.34 9.93 -5.23
C ARG A 56 -8.80 8.86 -4.29
N ALA A 57 -7.47 8.72 -4.19
CA ALA A 57 -6.83 7.78 -3.30
C ALA A 57 -7.13 8.10 -1.83
N ILE A 58 -7.07 9.38 -1.43
CA ILE A 58 -7.45 9.82 -0.08
C ILE A 58 -8.93 9.49 0.21
N GLN A 59 -9.85 9.71 -0.73
CA GLN A 59 -11.26 9.34 -0.54
C GLN A 59 -11.44 7.82 -0.42
N ALA A 60 -10.72 7.04 -1.22
CA ALA A 60 -10.74 5.58 -1.13
C ALA A 60 -10.24 5.09 0.24
N LEU A 61 -9.16 5.68 0.76
CA LEU A 61 -8.65 5.38 2.10
C LEU A 61 -9.65 5.76 3.19
N LYS A 62 -10.28 6.94 3.09
CA LYS A 62 -11.33 7.38 4.01
C LYS A 62 -12.50 6.40 4.06
N ASN A 63 -12.93 5.88 2.92
CA ASN A 63 -13.99 4.87 2.85
C ASN A 63 -13.52 3.54 3.44
N GLY A 64 -12.32 3.09 3.09
CA GLY A 64 -11.73 1.87 3.65
C GLY A 64 -11.62 1.91 5.17
N VAL A 65 -11.21 3.03 5.78
CA VAL A 65 -11.15 3.18 7.25
C VAL A 65 -12.52 3.07 7.90
N LYS A 66 -13.58 3.59 7.25
CA LYS A 66 -14.96 3.44 7.72
C LYS A 66 -15.41 1.98 7.65
N ASP A 67 -15.15 1.31 6.53
CA ASP A 67 -15.53 -0.08 6.30
C ASP A 67 -14.78 -1.03 7.27
N MET A 68 -13.55 -0.67 7.64
CA MET A 68 -12.74 -1.37 8.65
C MET A 68 -13.16 -1.09 10.11
N GLY A 69 -14.30 -0.43 10.32
CA GLY A 69 -14.85 -0.21 11.66
C GLY A 69 -14.14 0.87 12.47
N ASN A 70 -13.54 1.88 11.80
CA ASN A 70 -13.04 3.10 12.42
C ASN A 70 -12.02 2.84 13.55
N ARG A 71 -10.98 2.05 13.25
CA ARG A 71 -9.91 1.77 14.22
C ARG A 71 -9.22 3.08 14.62
N PRO A 72 -9.01 3.37 15.92
CA PRO A 72 -8.41 4.63 16.37
C PRO A 72 -7.03 4.93 15.78
N ALA A 73 -6.22 3.89 15.53
CA ALA A 73 -4.92 4.02 14.90
C ALA A 73 -5.02 4.51 13.44
N ASP A 74 -5.97 3.97 12.67
CA ASP A 74 -6.18 4.35 11.27
C ASP A 74 -6.79 5.75 11.15
N ILE A 75 -7.70 6.11 12.05
CA ILE A 75 -8.25 7.47 12.10
C ILE A 75 -7.14 8.49 12.31
N LYS A 76 -6.24 8.23 13.26
CA LYS A 76 -5.12 9.12 13.53
C LYS A 76 -4.21 9.30 12.30
N ILE A 77 -3.91 8.21 11.61
CA ILE A 77 -3.11 8.24 10.37
C ILE A 77 -3.87 9.02 9.28
N LEU A 78 -5.17 8.79 9.14
CA LEU A 78 -6.02 9.47 8.16
C LEU A 78 -6.10 10.99 8.42
N GLU A 79 -6.27 11.41 9.67
CA GLU A 79 -6.26 12.83 10.04
C GLU A 79 -4.92 13.50 9.70
N GLN A 80 -3.81 12.83 10.00
CA GLN A 80 -2.48 13.32 9.64
C GLN A 80 -2.29 13.40 8.13
N LEU A 81 -2.80 12.42 7.37
CA LEU A 81 -2.78 12.43 5.91
C LEU A 81 -3.62 13.59 5.34
N LEU A 82 -4.79 13.87 5.91
CA LEU A 82 -5.63 15.00 5.48
C LEU A 82 -4.97 16.35 5.75
N ALA A 83 -4.34 16.52 6.92
CA ALA A 83 -3.57 17.72 7.23
C ALA A 83 -2.39 17.89 6.26
N MET A 84 -1.70 16.80 5.96
CA MET A 84 -0.61 16.79 4.99
C MET A 84 -1.09 17.16 3.58
N HIS A 85 -2.25 16.67 3.16
CA HIS A 85 -2.83 17.06 1.88
C HIS A 85 -3.15 18.56 1.80
N GLN A 86 -3.64 19.16 2.90
CA GLN A 86 -3.84 20.62 2.95
C GLN A 86 -2.52 21.39 2.80
N ASP A 87 -1.43 20.90 3.39
CA ASP A 87 -0.09 21.46 3.20
C ASP A 87 0.35 21.37 1.73
N THR A 88 0.08 20.25 1.04
CA THR A 88 0.31 20.11 -0.42
C THR A 88 -0.43 21.18 -1.20
N VAL A 89 -1.75 21.32 -0.97
CA VAL A 89 -2.59 22.32 -1.65
C VAL A 89 -2.02 23.72 -1.44
N ALA A 90 -1.64 24.06 -0.22
CA ALA A 90 -1.09 25.37 0.12
C ALA A 90 0.24 25.65 -0.60
N ILE A 91 1.13 24.67 -0.72
CA ILE A 91 2.41 24.82 -1.41
C ILE A 91 2.22 24.93 -2.93
N VAL A 92 1.40 24.07 -3.53
CA VAL A 92 1.11 24.13 -4.97
C VAL A 92 0.46 25.47 -5.34
N HIS A 93 -0.52 25.93 -4.55
CA HIS A 93 -1.15 27.23 -4.76
C HIS A 93 -0.17 28.39 -4.59
N TYR A 94 0.76 28.30 -3.62
CA TYR A 94 1.81 29.30 -3.46
C TYR A 94 2.74 29.35 -4.68
N ILE A 95 3.15 28.20 -5.20
CA ILE A 95 4.00 28.12 -6.41
C ILE A 95 3.26 28.66 -7.63
N ASP A 96 1.98 28.31 -7.84
CA ASP A 96 1.17 28.85 -8.92
C ASP A 96 0.96 30.36 -8.78
N GLY A 97 0.84 30.86 -7.54
CA GLY A 97 0.84 32.28 -7.21
C GLY A 97 2.15 32.98 -7.64
N LEU A 98 3.30 32.40 -7.34
CA LEU A 98 4.60 32.93 -7.77
C LEU A 98 4.73 32.96 -9.31
N LYS A 99 4.31 31.89 -10.00
CA LYS A 99 4.28 31.83 -11.47
C LYS A 99 3.44 32.97 -12.04
N LYS A 100 2.23 33.18 -11.49
CA LYS A 100 1.33 34.26 -11.91
C LYS A 100 1.94 35.64 -11.66
N GLN A 101 2.52 35.88 -10.49
CA GLN A 101 3.20 37.14 -10.18
C GLN A 101 4.35 37.44 -11.15
N LEU A 102 5.16 36.45 -11.50
CA LEU A 102 6.24 36.61 -12.47
C LEU A 102 5.72 36.97 -13.86
N ILE A 103 4.65 36.31 -14.31
CA ILE A 103 4.00 36.61 -15.61
C ILE A 103 3.42 38.03 -15.60
N ASP A 104 2.77 38.43 -14.51
CA ASP A 104 2.15 39.75 -14.39
C ASP A 104 3.20 40.88 -14.36
N LEU A 105 4.34 40.65 -13.68
CA LEU A 105 5.46 41.60 -13.64
C LEU A 105 6.12 41.84 -15.01
N GLU A 106 6.04 40.86 -15.91
CA GLU A 106 6.61 40.91 -17.27
C GLU A 106 5.58 41.34 -18.34
N GLY A 107 4.41 41.86 -17.91
CA GLY A 107 3.41 42.45 -18.79
C GLY A 107 2.33 41.48 -19.30
N GLY A 108 2.21 40.33 -18.63
CA GLY A 108 1.14 39.35 -18.83
C GLY A 108 1.36 38.41 -20.02
N LEU A 109 0.28 37.75 -20.44
CA LEU A 109 0.30 36.84 -21.58
C LEU A 109 0.15 37.59 -22.91
N ASP A 110 0.81 37.07 -23.94
CA ASP A 110 0.59 37.46 -25.32
C ASP A 110 -0.80 37.00 -25.80
N ARG A 111 -1.49 37.85 -26.56
CA ARG A 111 -2.89 37.60 -26.97
C ARG A 111 -3.03 36.50 -28.01
N LEU A 112 -2.01 36.27 -28.83
CA LEU A 112 -2.05 35.32 -29.94
C LEU A 112 -1.48 33.97 -29.52
N THR A 113 -0.27 34.00 -28.94
CA THR A 113 0.47 32.78 -28.59
C THR A 113 0.09 32.22 -27.22
N LYS A 114 -0.57 33.03 -26.37
CA LYS A 114 -0.84 32.73 -24.96
C LYS A 114 0.40 32.46 -24.11
N LEU A 115 1.59 32.76 -24.63
CA LEU A 115 2.84 32.65 -23.89
C LEU A 115 3.06 33.90 -23.04
N PRO A 116 3.76 33.78 -21.90
CA PRO A 116 4.22 34.94 -21.14
C PRO A 116 5.03 35.89 -22.02
N LYS A 117 4.81 37.19 -21.88
CA LYS A 117 5.73 38.19 -22.42
C LYS A 117 7.04 38.14 -21.63
N GLY A 118 8.13 38.59 -22.26
CA GLY A 118 9.41 38.69 -21.56
C GLY A 118 10.07 37.35 -21.21
N LEU A 119 9.82 36.26 -21.96
CA LEU A 119 10.42 34.93 -21.67
C LEU A 119 11.96 34.94 -21.51
N LYS A 120 12.64 35.87 -22.17
CA LYS A 120 14.11 36.06 -22.12
C LYS A 120 14.59 36.89 -20.93
N SER A 121 13.68 37.61 -20.26
CA SER A 121 14.01 38.49 -19.15
C SER A 121 14.33 37.66 -17.91
N ASP A 122 15.46 37.96 -17.29
CA ASP A 122 15.90 37.42 -15.99
C ASP A 122 15.66 38.42 -14.84
N THR A 123 15.37 39.68 -15.16
CA THR A 123 15.42 40.78 -14.19
C THR A 123 14.28 40.69 -13.20
N MET A 124 13.04 40.43 -13.65
CA MET A 124 11.91 40.30 -12.73
C MET A 124 11.95 39.00 -11.93
N VAL A 125 12.54 37.94 -12.48
CA VAL A 125 12.80 36.68 -11.76
C VAL A 125 13.73 36.95 -10.58
N ALA A 126 14.89 37.55 -10.82
CA ALA A 126 15.84 37.90 -9.77
C ALA A 126 15.21 38.87 -8.75
N ARG A 127 14.44 39.87 -9.21
CA ARG A 127 13.77 40.83 -8.32
C ARG A 127 12.80 40.15 -7.35
N LEU A 128 12.00 39.19 -7.81
CA LEU A 128 11.01 38.52 -6.97
C LEU A 128 11.65 37.43 -6.10
N MET A 129 12.40 36.52 -6.73
CA MET A 129 12.88 35.32 -6.06
C MET A 129 14.09 35.59 -5.17
N ILE A 130 14.98 36.51 -5.57
CA ILE A 130 16.19 36.86 -4.83
C ILE A 130 15.95 38.11 -3.99
N ASN A 131 15.69 39.26 -4.62
CA ASN A 131 15.72 40.55 -3.92
C ASN A 131 14.55 40.72 -2.93
N LYS A 132 13.36 40.23 -3.28
CA LYS A 132 12.20 40.18 -2.36
C LYS A 132 12.22 38.95 -1.45
N GLY A 133 13.09 37.97 -1.70
CA GLY A 133 13.29 36.80 -0.85
C GLY A 133 12.24 35.69 -0.99
N GLU A 134 11.35 35.74 -1.99
CA GLU A 134 10.33 34.69 -2.19
C GLU A 134 10.96 33.31 -2.44
N GLY A 135 12.15 33.25 -3.05
CA GLY A 135 12.88 31.99 -3.25
C GLY A 135 13.31 31.33 -1.94
N ASN A 136 13.69 32.13 -0.92
CA ASN A 136 14.02 31.60 0.40
C ASN A 136 12.76 31.13 1.14
N VAL A 137 11.64 31.84 0.98
CA VAL A 137 10.35 31.41 1.53
C VAL A 137 9.91 30.08 0.90
N LEU A 138 10.06 29.94 -0.42
CA LEU A 138 9.79 28.70 -1.14
C LEU A 138 10.69 27.55 -0.64
N LYS A 139 12.00 27.77 -0.55
CA LYS A 139 12.97 26.79 -0.01
C LYS A 139 12.52 26.26 1.35
N ASN A 140 12.18 27.18 2.26
CA ASN A 140 11.77 26.83 3.62
C ASN A 140 10.46 26.03 3.65
N LYS A 141 9.48 26.38 2.81
CA LYS A 141 8.22 25.64 2.67
C LYS A 141 8.46 24.22 2.17
N LEU A 142 9.26 24.05 1.13
CA LEU A 142 9.57 22.74 0.54
C LEU A 142 10.34 21.84 1.51
N ASN A 143 11.36 22.37 2.19
CA ASN A 143 12.14 21.59 3.16
C ASN A 143 11.31 21.20 4.39
N LYS A 144 10.48 22.12 4.90
CA LYS A 144 9.58 21.84 6.01
C LYS A 144 8.58 20.74 5.64
N TYR A 145 8.01 20.81 4.44
CA TYR A 145 7.08 19.81 3.92
C TYR A 145 7.71 18.42 3.85
N ILE A 146 8.89 18.29 3.24
CA ILE A 146 9.60 16.99 3.15
C ILE A 146 9.95 16.45 4.54
N ALA A 147 10.36 17.31 5.48
CA ALA A 147 10.65 16.88 6.84
C ALA A 147 9.40 16.39 7.59
N GLN A 148 8.27 17.08 7.45
CA GLN A 148 6.99 16.66 8.03
C GLN A 148 6.51 15.34 7.42
N LEU A 149 6.60 15.21 6.09
CA LEU A 149 6.19 14.02 5.37
C LEU A 149 7.04 12.80 5.75
N SER A 150 8.38 12.98 5.82
CA SER A 150 9.29 11.91 6.21
C SER A 150 9.03 11.41 7.63
N LYS A 151 8.70 12.33 8.55
CA LYS A 151 8.32 12.01 9.93
C LYS A 151 6.99 11.26 9.99
N LEU A 152 6.00 11.66 9.19
CA LEU A 152 4.68 11.02 9.17
C LEU A 152 4.76 9.58 8.67
N VAL A 153 5.47 9.37 7.56
CA VAL A 153 5.59 8.06 6.91
C VAL A 153 6.67 7.18 7.55
N HIS A 154 7.50 7.74 8.44
CA HIS A 154 8.67 7.08 9.03
C HIS A 154 9.64 6.54 7.96
N LYS A 155 9.73 7.25 6.83
CA LYS A 155 10.55 6.93 5.66
C LYS A 155 11.24 8.21 5.19
N PRO A 156 12.55 8.20 4.90
CA PRO A 156 13.23 9.38 4.37
C PRO A 156 12.76 9.66 2.94
N TYR A 157 12.41 10.92 2.67
CA TYR A 157 12.19 11.44 1.32
C TYR A 157 13.37 12.31 0.88
N ALA A 158 13.67 12.29 -0.42
CA ALA A 158 14.67 13.18 -1.00
C ALA A 158 14.21 14.65 -0.84
N PRO A 159 15.11 15.58 -0.46
CA PRO A 159 14.78 17.00 -0.43
C PRO A 159 14.49 17.52 -1.84
N ILE A 160 13.46 18.36 -1.97
CA ILE A 160 13.12 19.05 -3.23
C ILE A 160 14.01 20.27 -3.43
N ALA A 161 14.26 21.03 -2.36
CA ALA A 161 14.98 22.31 -2.44
C ALA A 161 16.48 22.15 -2.11
N LEU A 162 17.19 21.49 -3.02
CA LEU A 162 18.62 21.18 -2.92
C LEU A 162 19.52 22.38 -3.23
N ASP A 163 20.57 22.56 -2.44
CA ASP A 163 21.69 23.44 -2.80
C ASP A 163 22.58 22.75 -3.85
N ALA A 164 23.40 23.53 -4.59
CA ALA A 164 24.19 22.97 -5.70
C ALA A 164 25.15 21.83 -5.26
N LYS A 165 25.63 21.87 -4.01
CA LYS A 165 26.49 20.83 -3.42
C LYS A 165 25.79 19.50 -3.21
N GLU A 166 24.48 19.54 -3.04
CA GLU A 166 23.65 18.37 -2.75
C GLU A 166 23.08 17.76 -4.04
N HIS A 167 23.20 18.48 -5.15
CA HIS A 167 22.72 18.05 -6.45
C HIS A 167 23.73 17.12 -7.16
N GLU A 168 23.24 16.05 -7.78
CA GLU A 168 24.08 15.03 -8.44
C GLU A 168 24.97 15.63 -9.54
N PHE A 169 24.44 16.51 -10.39
CA PHE A 169 25.20 17.14 -11.47
C PHE A 169 25.98 18.40 -11.05
N PHE A 170 25.38 19.31 -10.28
CA PHE A 170 25.99 20.62 -10.00
C PHE A 170 27.11 20.57 -8.95
N SER A 171 27.16 19.52 -8.13
CA SER A 171 28.20 19.34 -7.11
C SER A 171 29.60 19.20 -7.70
N TYR A 172 29.71 18.71 -8.94
CA TYR A 172 30.97 18.53 -9.66
C TYR A 172 31.41 19.74 -10.50
N ASP A 173 30.56 20.75 -10.69
CA ASP A 173 30.90 21.95 -11.44
C ASP A 173 31.45 23.06 -10.51
N PRO A 174 32.73 23.45 -10.64
CA PRO A 174 33.34 24.49 -9.79
C PRO A 174 32.60 25.84 -9.83
N ASN A 175 31.92 26.14 -10.94
CA ASN A 175 31.19 27.40 -11.13
C ASN A 175 29.78 27.39 -10.51
N GLN A 176 29.21 26.20 -10.29
CA GLN A 176 27.85 26.04 -9.78
C GLN A 176 27.83 25.52 -8.34
N ALA A 177 28.77 24.66 -7.95
CA ALA A 177 28.78 23.95 -6.68
C ALA A 177 28.75 24.86 -5.43
N LYS A 178 29.04 26.15 -5.54
CA LYS A 178 28.97 27.09 -4.41
C LYS A 178 27.62 27.80 -4.27
N LYS A 179 26.72 27.65 -5.24
CA LYS A 179 25.42 28.34 -5.25
C LYS A 179 24.45 27.67 -4.28
N ASP A 180 23.72 28.51 -3.55
CA ASP A 180 22.54 28.07 -2.80
C ASP A 180 21.36 27.84 -3.75
N PHE A 181 20.31 27.20 -3.25
CA PHE A 181 19.11 26.84 -3.99
C PHE A 181 18.50 28.03 -4.74
N VAL A 182 18.45 29.21 -4.11
CA VAL A 182 17.83 30.38 -4.72
C VAL A 182 18.69 30.90 -5.88
N THR A 183 20.01 31.04 -5.67
CA THR A 183 20.93 31.50 -6.70
C THR A 183 21.03 30.47 -7.83
N LEU A 184 21.04 29.19 -7.52
CA LEU A 184 21.11 28.11 -8.51
C LEU A 184 19.92 28.13 -9.46
N ASN A 185 18.71 28.36 -8.94
CA ASN A 185 17.47 28.23 -9.71
C ASN A 185 16.95 29.54 -10.30
N PHE A 186 17.31 30.69 -9.75
CA PHE A 186 16.69 31.97 -10.10
C PHE A 186 17.66 33.11 -10.43
N ASP A 187 18.96 32.96 -10.18
CA ASP A 187 19.95 33.97 -10.58
C ASP A 187 20.25 33.87 -12.07
N HIS A 188 20.24 35.01 -12.76
CA HIS A 188 20.40 35.11 -14.22
C HIS A 188 19.54 34.10 -15.01
N THR A 189 18.38 33.73 -14.47
CA THR A 189 17.50 32.71 -15.04
C THR A 189 16.36 33.38 -15.79
N PRO A 190 16.21 33.15 -17.11
CA PRO A 190 15.10 33.71 -17.88
C PRO A 190 13.74 33.23 -17.37
N LEU A 191 12.70 34.06 -17.50
CA LEU A 191 11.34 33.77 -17.07
C LEU A 191 10.86 32.39 -17.51
N GLY A 192 11.07 32.01 -18.78
CA GLY A 192 10.62 30.70 -19.29
C GLY A 192 11.23 29.52 -18.52
N ALA A 193 12.51 29.62 -18.15
CA ALA A 193 13.19 28.60 -17.36
C ALA A 193 12.69 28.62 -15.90
N ALA A 194 12.54 29.80 -15.30
CA ALA A 194 12.04 29.93 -13.93
C ALA A 194 10.63 29.34 -13.76
N LEU A 195 9.73 29.57 -14.72
CA LEU A 195 8.38 28.98 -14.72
C LEU A 195 8.42 27.45 -14.85
N ALA A 196 9.30 26.92 -15.68
CA ALA A 196 9.48 25.47 -15.80
C ALA A 196 10.01 24.86 -14.50
N THR A 197 11.00 25.48 -13.86
CA THR A 197 11.56 25.05 -12.57
C THR A 197 10.50 25.08 -11.47
N LEU A 198 9.68 26.13 -11.39
CA LEU A 198 8.55 26.19 -10.44
C LEU A 198 7.54 25.07 -10.68
N SER A 199 7.23 24.79 -11.95
CA SER A 199 6.31 23.69 -12.32
C SER A 199 6.87 22.33 -11.93
N GLN A 200 8.17 22.13 -12.10
CA GLN A 200 8.88 20.93 -11.65
C GLN A 200 8.74 20.76 -10.13
N PHE A 201 9.04 21.78 -9.32
CA PHE A 201 8.88 21.70 -7.86
C PHE A 201 7.45 21.37 -7.44
N ALA A 202 6.45 22.00 -8.07
CA ALA A 202 5.06 21.68 -7.78
C ALA A 202 4.70 20.23 -8.13
N SER A 203 5.25 19.70 -9.24
CA SER A 203 5.08 18.30 -9.62
C SER A 203 5.76 17.34 -8.66
N GLU A 204 6.96 17.65 -8.18
CA GLU A 204 7.67 16.85 -7.18
C GLU A 204 6.90 16.80 -5.85
N VAL A 205 6.33 17.92 -5.38
CA VAL A 205 5.49 17.96 -4.17
C VAL A 205 4.31 16.98 -4.29
N VAL A 206 3.57 17.04 -5.39
CA VAL A 206 2.39 16.19 -5.64
C VAL A 206 2.76 14.72 -5.85
N THR A 207 3.89 14.46 -6.49
CA THR A 207 4.39 13.09 -6.71
C THR A 207 4.87 12.47 -5.39
N THR A 208 5.53 13.24 -4.54
CA THR A 208 5.98 12.79 -3.21
C THR A 208 4.78 12.50 -2.31
N GLU A 209 3.73 13.32 -2.37
CA GLU A 209 2.46 13.04 -1.69
C GLU A 209 1.86 11.70 -2.13
N ALA A 210 1.90 11.39 -3.43
CA ALA A 210 1.35 10.15 -3.96
C ALA A 210 2.02 8.90 -3.35
N ASP A 211 3.36 8.92 -3.22
CA ASP A 211 4.11 7.84 -2.55
C ASP A 211 3.78 7.75 -1.06
N ALA A 212 3.58 8.90 -0.40
CA ALA A 212 3.17 8.94 1.01
C ALA A 212 1.75 8.37 1.20
N ILE A 213 0.79 8.73 0.35
CA ILE A 213 -0.57 8.17 0.35
C ILE A 213 -0.52 6.65 0.20
N LEU A 214 0.26 6.15 -0.77
CA LEU A 214 0.42 4.73 -1.00
C LEU A 214 1.01 4.02 0.23
N THR A 215 2.07 4.58 0.81
CA THR A 215 2.75 3.99 1.96
C THR A 215 1.85 3.96 3.19
N LEU A 216 1.17 5.06 3.51
CA LEU A 216 0.23 5.12 4.63
C LEU A 216 -1.00 4.23 4.39
N GLY A 217 -1.48 4.17 3.15
CA GLY A 217 -2.54 3.25 2.73
C GLY A 217 -2.18 1.79 2.99
N ASN A 218 -0.96 1.39 2.66
CA ASN A 218 -0.46 0.05 2.95
C ASN A 218 -0.36 -0.22 4.46
N VAL A 219 0.03 0.77 5.28
CA VAL A 219 0.06 0.60 6.75
C VAL A 219 -1.35 0.40 7.33
N MET A 220 -2.33 1.18 6.85
CA MET A 220 -3.72 1.03 7.27
C MET A 220 -4.32 -0.30 6.79
N GLY A 221 -3.99 -0.74 5.56
CA GLY A 221 -4.47 -1.99 4.97
C GLY A 221 -3.70 -3.26 5.40
N ALA A 222 -2.47 -3.14 5.90
CA ALA A 222 -1.65 -4.26 6.37
C ALA A 222 -2.22 -4.94 7.61
N SER A 223 -3.16 -4.28 8.28
CA SER A 223 -3.87 -4.83 9.42
C SER A 223 -5.10 -5.66 9.01
N ASP A 224 -5.20 -6.09 7.75
CA ASP A 224 -6.29 -6.96 7.30
C ASP A 224 -5.76 -8.35 6.98
N VAL A 225 -6.35 -9.37 7.62
CA VAL A 225 -5.98 -10.77 7.41
C VAL A 225 -6.60 -11.19 6.07
N LYS A 226 -5.78 -11.22 5.02
CA LYS A 226 -6.22 -11.75 3.72
C LYS A 226 -6.43 -13.26 3.83
N PHE A 227 -7.67 -13.71 3.69
CA PHE A 227 -8.01 -15.12 3.57
C PHE A 227 -7.74 -15.59 2.13
N ASP A 228 -6.66 -16.33 1.94
CA ASP A 228 -6.18 -16.79 0.64
C ASP A 228 -6.28 -18.31 0.46
N THR A 229 -6.54 -19.04 1.55
CA THR A 229 -6.67 -20.49 1.54
C THR A 229 -8.09 -20.87 1.90
N LEU A 230 -8.85 -21.35 0.91
CA LEU A 230 -10.23 -21.78 1.06
C LEU A 230 -10.31 -23.31 1.03
N LYS A 231 -11.00 -23.90 1.98
CA LYS A 231 -11.26 -25.35 2.05
C LYS A 231 -12.74 -25.59 2.33
N LEU A 232 -13.35 -26.51 1.59
CA LEU A 232 -14.69 -26.98 1.90
C LEU A 232 -14.59 -28.12 2.91
N LEU A 233 -15.31 -28.00 4.02
CA LEU A 233 -15.45 -29.02 5.05
C LEU A 233 -16.91 -29.44 5.15
N ALA A 234 -17.17 -30.71 5.43
CA ALA A 234 -18.49 -31.21 5.74
C ALA A 234 -18.52 -31.63 7.22
N ASN A 235 -19.33 -30.95 8.02
CA ASN A 235 -19.58 -31.36 9.39
C ASN A 235 -20.75 -32.34 9.42
N THR A 236 -20.42 -33.63 9.54
CA THR A 236 -21.40 -34.73 9.45
C THR A 236 -21.82 -35.18 10.84
N LYS A 237 -23.12 -35.42 11.07
CA LYS A 237 -23.59 -36.01 12.34
C LYS A 237 -23.13 -37.45 12.54
N SER A 238 -23.01 -38.21 11.45
CA SER A 238 -22.44 -39.56 11.43
C SER A 238 -21.74 -39.84 10.11
N TYR A 239 -20.54 -40.44 10.17
CA TYR A 239 -19.80 -40.89 9.00
C TYR A 239 -20.27 -42.25 8.47
N ILE A 240 -21.00 -43.01 9.30
CA ILE A 240 -21.55 -44.33 8.94
C ILE A 240 -23.07 -44.23 9.04
N VAL A 241 -23.76 -44.50 7.94
CA VAL A 241 -25.22 -44.51 7.85
C VAL A 241 -25.69 -45.80 7.17
N ALA A 242 -26.79 -46.37 7.66
CA ALA A 242 -27.38 -47.55 7.04
C ALA A 242 -28.09 -47.17 5.74
N ALA A 243 -28.10 -48.10 4.77
CA ALA A 243 -28.81 -47.91 3.50
C ALA A 243 -30.31 -47.61 3.76
N GLY A 244 -30.83 -46.55 3.16
CA GLY A 244 -32.20 -46.06 3.36
C GLY A 244 -32.39 -45.08 4.53
N SER A 245 -31.36 -44.82 5.35
CA SER A 245 -31.41 -43.79 6.39
C SER A 245 -31.08 -42.39 5.84
N LYS A 246 -31.61 -41.35 6.49
CA LYS A 246 -31.32 -39.94 6.13
C LYS A 246 -29.88 -39.58 6.53
N TYR A 247 -29.10 -39.11 5.57
CA TYR A 247 -27.78 -38.52 5.80
C TYR A 247 -27.91 -37.00 5.96
N GLU A 248 -27.30 -36.44 6.99
CA GLU A 248 -27.30 -34.99 7.28
C GLU A 248 -25.87 -34.50 7.52
N ALA A 249 -25.49 -33.41 6.84
CA ALA A 249 -24.20 -32.75 6.97
C ALA A 249 -24.33 -31.25 6.70
N ASP A 250 -23.60 -30.45 7.47
CA ASP A 250 -23.46 -29.01 7.24
C ASP A 250 -22.21 -28.75 6.40
N LEU A 251 -22.38 -28.05 5.26
CA LEU A 251 -21.26 -27.64 4.42
C LEU A 251 -20.68 -26.32 4.92
N ILE A 252 -19.40 -26.32 5.26
CA ILE A 252 -18.69 -25.19 5.86
C ILE A 252 -17.55 -24.79 4.91
N LEU A 253 -17.53 -23.53 4.48
CA LEU A 253 -16.37 -22.93 3.84
C LEU A 253 -15.40 -22.46 4.92
N ALA A 254 -14.32 -23.20 5.13
CA ALA A 254 -13.22 -22.80 5.98
C ALA A 254 -12.26 -21.92 5.19
N ALA A 255 -11.96 -20.74 5.71
CA ALA A 255 -11.02 -19.80 5.14
C ALA A 255 -9.85 -19.59 6.12
N SER A 256 -8.62 -19.74 5.65
CA SER A 256 -7.40 -19.45 6.39
C SER A 256 -6.53 -18.44 5.64
N SER A 257 -5.54 -17.88 6.34
CA SER A 257 -4.56 -16.94 5.79
C SER A 257 -3.18 -17.58 5.84
N SER A 258 -2.49 -17.69 4.71
CA SER A 258 -1.09 -18.15 4.68
C SER A 258 -0.13 -17.19 5.40
N GLY A 259 -0.50 -15.91 5.49
CA GLY A 259 0.26 -14.87 6.17
C GLY A 259 0.13 -14.89 7.70
N VAL A 260 -0.76 -15.71 8.25
CA VAL A 260 -0.96 -15.84 9.71
C VAL A 260 -0.76 -17.28 10.13
N SER A 261 0.13 -17.49 11.10
CA SER A 261 0.36 -18.81 11.70
C SER A 261 -0.36 -18.90 13.04
N PRO A 262 -1.56 -19.50 13.11
CA PRO A 262 -2.25 -19.71 14.39
C PRO A 262 -1.54 -20.78 15.22
N GLU A 263 -1.59 -20.63 16.54
CA GLU A 263 -1.18 -21.67 17.48
C GLU A 263 -2.41 -22.54 17.81
N MET A 264 -2.31 -23.85 17.61
CA MET A 264 -3.40 -24.79 17.92
C MET A 264 -2.99 -25.75 19.03
N PHE A 265 -3.96 -26.15 19.85
CA PHE A 265 -3.75 -27.02 21.00
C PHE A 265 -4.80 -28.14 21.06
N ILE A 266 -4.37 -29.31 21.50
CA ILE A 266 -5.22 -30.42 21.91
C ILE A 266 -4.98 -30.72 23.39
N ASN A 267 -6.01 -30.64 24.23
CA ASN A 267 -5.89 -30.83 25.69
C ASN A 267 -4.71 -30.03 26.29
N ASN A 268 -4.60 -28.76 25.90
CA ASN A 268 -3.52 -27.83 26.28
C ASN A 268 -2.10 -28.17 25.75
N GLN A 269 -1.94 -29.18 24.90
CA GLN A 269 -0.67 -29.50 24.24
C GLN A 269 -0.62 -28.88 22.84
N PRO A 270 0.45 -28.16 22.46
CA PRO A 270 0.57 -27.55 21.14
C PRO A 270 0.69 -28.63 20.06
N ILE A 271 0.10 -28.37 18.89
CA ILE A 271 0.17 -29.27 17.73
C ILE A 271 0.80 -28.59 16.53
N VAL A 272 1.31 -29.42 15.60
CA VAL A 272 1.87 -28.93 14.34
C VAL A 272 0.74 -28.44 13.43
N VAL A 273 0.81 -27.17 13.05
CA VAL A 273 -0.10 -26.54 12.09
C VAL A 273 0.61 -26.37 10.76
N LYS A 274 -0.01 -26.84 9.67
CA LYS A 274 0.48 -26.65 8.31
C LYS A 274 -0.64 -26.09 7.45
N ASP A 275 -0.38 -24.98 6.77
CA ASP A 275 -1.34 -24.29 5.88
C ASP A 275 -2.69 -24.04 6.57
N GLY A 276 -2.66 -23.52 7.80
CA GLY A 276 -3.85 -23.26 8.62
C GLY A 276 -4.56 -24.49 9.18
N VAL A 277 -4.02 -25.70 8.99
CA VAL A 277 -4.62 -26.96 9.46
C VAL A 277 -3.73 -27.65 10.48
N GLY A 278 -4.24 -27.80 11.71
CA GLY A 278 -3.65 -28.65 12.74
C GLY A 278 -3.96 -30.12 12.49
N LYS A 279 -2.93 -30.96 12.36
CA LYS A 279 -3.12 -32.41 12.20
C LYS A 279 -2.94 -33.11 13.56
N ILE A 280 -3.93 -33.92 13.92
CA ILE A 280 -3.91 -34.74 15.14
C ILE A 280 -4.02 -36.21 14.79
N SER A 281 -3.32 -37.06 15.53
CA SER A 281 -3.40 -38.52 15.41
C SER A 281 -3.09 -39.13 16.77
N PHE A 282 -4.01 -39.93 17.30
CA PHE A 282 -3.85 -40.67 18.53
C PHE A 282 -4.63 -41.98 18.47
N THR A 283 -4.18 -42.99 19.21
CA THR A 283 -4.91 -44.25 19.34
C THR A 283 -6.14 -44.04 20.23
N ALA A 284 -7.32 -44.40 19.75
CA ALA A 284 -8.55 -44.33 20.53
C ALA A 284 -8.49 -45.30 21.72
N ALA A 285 -8.67 -44.78 22.93
CA ALA A 285 -8.66 -45.57 24.15
C ALA A 285 -9.99 -46.30 24.37
N PRO A 286 -9.98 -47.52 24.94
CA PRO A 286 -11.21 -48.19 25.35
C PRO A 286 -11.99 -47.37 26.38
N GLY A 287 -13.29 -47.65 26.53
CA GLY A 287 -14.17 -46.90 27.43
C GLY A 287 -15.34 -47.71 27.93
N SER A 288 -16.17 -47.07 28.76
CA SER A 288 -17.46 -47.62 29.18
C SER A 288 -18.40 -47.64 27.98
N TYR A 289 -18.45 -48.78 27.29
CA TYR A 289 -19.32 -48.99 26.16
C TYR A 289 -20.78 -49.05 26.59
N ASP A 290 -21.66 -48.45 25.81
CA ASP A 290 -23.11 -48.57 25.98
C ASP A 290 -23.61 -49.94 25.47
N SER A 291 -24.93 -50.16 25.55
CA SER A 291 -25.59 -51.38 25.07
C SER A 291 -25.39 -51.65 23.57
N HIS A 292 -24.93 -50.66 22.81
CA HIS A 292 -24.65 -50.76 21.38
C HIS A 292 -23.14 -50.91 21.10
N GLY A 293 -22.32 -51.09 22.13
CA GLY A 293 -20.88 -51.25 21.98
C GLY A 293 -20.15 -49.96 21.61
N LEU A 294 -20.74 -48.79 21.85
CA LEU A 294 -20.14 -47.49 21.56
C LEU A 294 -19.75 -46.76 22.85
N ALA A 295 -18.58 -46.13 22.86
CA ALA A 295 -18.13 -45.26 23.94
C ALA A 295 -17.96 -43.83 23.42
N LYS A 296 -18.71 -42.88 24.00
CA LYS A 296 -18.53 -41.45 23.75
C LYS A 296 -17.26 -40.96 24.45
N LYS A 297 -16.39 -40.30 23.71
CA LYS A 297 -15.19 -39.62 24.20
C LYS A 297 -15.16 -38.21 23.61
N SER A 298 -14.38 -37.35 24.21
CA SER A 298 -14.15 -36.02 23.66
C SER A 298 -12.74 -35.52 23.96
N PHE A 299 -12.31 -34.48 23.27
CA PHE A 299 -11.07 -33.78 23.52
C PHE A 299 -11.26 -32.28 23.35
N LYS A 300 -10.54 -31.50 24.14
CA LYS A 300 -10.58 -30.03 24.02
C LYS A 300 -9.64 -29.57 22.92
N ALA A 301 -10.17 -28.86 21.95
CA ALA A 301 -9.41 -28.17 20.92
C ALA A 301 -9.37 -26.66 21.24
N ALA A 302 -8.22 -26.02 21.07
CA ALA A 302 -8.10 -24.58 21.16
C ALA A 302 -7.31 -24.02 19.97
N VAL A 303 -7.75 -22.88 19.45
CA VAL A 303 -7.06 -22.11 18.41
C VAL A 303 -6.79 -20.71 18.95
N LYS A 304 -5.52 -20.34 19.01
CA LYS A 304 -5.06 -19.01 19.39
C LYS A 304 -4.62 -18.26 18.14
N LEU A 305 -5.29 -17.15 17.87
CA LEU A 305 -5.03 -16.27 16.73
C LEU A 305 -4.57 -14.90 17.24
N LYS A 306 -3.43 -14.43 16.73
CA LYS A 306 -2.99 -13.04 16.91
C LYS A 306 -3.63 -12.20 15.81
N LEU A 307 -4.60 -11.38 16.20
CA LEU A 307 -5.25 -10.46 15.27
C LEU A 307 -4.36 -9.22 15.05
N PRO A 308 -4.50 -8.55 13.90
CA PRO A 308 -3.88 -7.26 13.66
C PRO A 308 -4.22 -6.25 14.77
N GLY A 309 -3.23 -5.50 15.24
CA GLY A 309 -3.36 -4.60 16.40
C GLY A 309 -3.04 -5.23 17.76
N GLY A 310 -2.45 -6.44 17.78
CA GLY A 310 -1.91 -7.06 19.00
C GLY A 310 -2.95 -7.69 19.92
N LYS A 311 -4.22 -7.76 19.51
CA LYS A 311 -5.27 -8.47 20.25
C LYS A 311 -5.14 -9.97 20.01
N GLU A 312 -5.09 -10.75 21.09
CA GLU A 312 -5.15 -12.20 21.01
C GLU A 312 -6.60 -12.68 21.13
N SER A 313 -7.02 -13.57 20.23
CA SER A 313 -8.31 -14.26 20.31
C SER A 313 -8.06 -15.75 20.51
N ILE A 314 -8.76 -16.35 21.47
CA ILE A 314 -8.70 -17.78 21.75
C ILE A 314 -10.09 -18.35 21.56
N ILE A 315 -10.20 -19.30 20.62
CA ILE A 315 -11.43 -20.06 20.38
C ILE A 315 -11.19 -21.46 20.95
N THR A 316 -12.11 -21.95 21.76
CA THR A 316 -12.02 -23.27 22.39
C THR A 316 -13.29 -24.04 22.12
N ASP A 317 -13.17 -25.32 21.80
CA ASP A 317 -14.31 -26.22 21.57
C ASP A 317 -14.01 -27.63 22.11
N ASP A 318 -15.05 -28.37 22.46
CA ASP A 318 -14.97 -29.75 22.95
C ASP A 318 -15.48 -30.71 21.87
N ILE A 319 -14.55 -31.37 21.18
CA ILE A 319 -14.87 -32.20 20.02
C ILE A 319 -15.12 -33.64 20.47
N ALA A 320 -16.36 -34.08 20.30
CA ALA A 320 -16.78 -35.45 20.61
C ALA A 320 -16.43 -36.43 19.48
N TYR A 321 -16.05 -37.66 19.86
CA TYR A 321 -15.86 -38.81 18.97
C TYR A 321 -16.38 -40.10 19.60
N LEU A 322 -16.69 -41.09 18.76
CA LEU A 322 -17.21 -42.39 19.20
C LEU A 322 -16.15 -43.47 19.01
N VAL A 323 -15.97 -44.32 20.03
CA VAL A 323 -15.09 -45.49 19.99
C VAL A 323 -15.97 -46.75 20.00
N ALA A 324 -15.90 -47.53 18.92
CA ALA A 324 -16.61 -48.80 18.83
C ALA A 324 -15.82 -49.94 19.48
N LYS A 325 -16.53 -50.82 20.19
CA LYS A 325 -15.98 -52.07 20.73
C LYS A 325 -15.64 -53.00 19.56
N PRO A 326 -14.41 -53.53 19.48
CA PRO A 326 -14.08 -54.53 18.48
C PRO A 326 -14.89 -55.80 18.76
N VAL A 327 -15.63 -56.29 17.75
CA VAL A 327 -16.38 -57.54 17.83
C VAL A 327 -15.65 -58.59 17.01
N ILE A 328 -15.25 -59.70 17.66
CA ILE A 328 -14.67 -60.87 17.01
C ILE A 328 -15.70 -61.98 17.12
N GLN A 329 -16.35 -62.33 16.01
CA GLN A 329 -17.27 -63.47 15.96
C GLN A 329 -16.51 -64.70 15.47
N VAL A 330 -16.23 -65.64 16.37
CA VAL A 330 -15.70 -66.96 16.02
C VAL A 330 -16.86 -67.94 15.98
N LYS A 331 -17.28 -68.36 14.79
CA LYS A 331 -18.37 -69.33 14.59
C LYS A 331 -17.81 -70.65 14.07
N ALA A 332 -18.28 -71.77 14.64
CA ALA A 332 -18.02 -73.09 14.09
C ALA A 332 -18.85 -73.27 12.80
N ALA A 333 -18.25 -73.77 11.72
CA ALA A 333 -18.92 -73.91 10.42
C ALA A 333 -20.11 -74.89 10.42
N THR A 334 -20.19 -75.79 11.41
CA THR A 334 -21.06 -76.97 11.40
C THR A 334 -22.41 -76.83 12.11
N VAL A 335 -22.66 -75.75 12.86
CA VAL A 335 -23.89 -75.62 13.68
C VAL A 335 -24.75 -74.47 13.17
N GLN A 336 -25.43 -74.69 12.04
CA GLN A 336 -26.40 -73.73 11.46
C GLN A 336 -27.84 -74.29 11.40
N SER A 337 -28.10 -75.44 12.00
CA SER A 337 -29.41 -76.10 11.94
C SER A 337 -30.33 -75.58 13.05
N LEU A 338 -31.52 -75.10 12.66
CA LEU A 338 -32.62 -74.83 13.59
C LEU A 338 -33.42 -76.12 13.82
N TYR A 339 -33.76 -76.41 15.07
CA TYR A 339 -34.51 -77.60 15.44
C TYR A 339 -36.01 -77.32 15.50
N ARG A 340 -36.79 -78.17 14.83
CA ARG A 340 -38.25 -78.07 14.79
C ARG A 340 -38.85 -78.34 16.17
N ASN A 341 -39.80 -77.50 16.59
CA ASN A 341 -40.51 -77.55 17.89
C ASN A 341 -39.62 -77.37 19.13
N CYS A 342 -38.41 -76.83 18.97
CA CYS A 342 -37.55 -76.43 20.08
C CYS A 342 -37.49 -74.91 20.20
N GLY A 343 -37.23 -74.41 21.42
CA GLY A 343 -36.84 -73.01 21.62
C GLY A 343 -35.44 -72.81 21.05
N ASN A 344 -35.35 -72.26 19.84
CA ASN A 344 -34.07 -71.90 19.23
C ASN A 344 -33.70 -70.50 19.69
N GLU A 345 -32.60 -70.37 20.43
CA GLU A 345 -32.09 -69.07 20.85
C GLU A 345 -31.25 -68.47 19.73
N LEU A 346 -31.70 -67.31 19.21
CA LEU A 346 -31.06 -66.62 18.10
C LEU A 346 -30.47 -65.30 18.58
N ASP A 347 -29.15 -65.15 18.45
CA ASP A 347 -28.48 -63.86 18.62
C ASP A 347 -28.33 -63.20 17.25
N ILE A 348 -29.20 -62.23 16.97
CA ILE A 348 -29.18 -61.43 15.75
C ILE A 348 -28.46 -60.13 16.06
N GLN A 349 -27.33 -59.91 15.40
CA GLN A 349 -26.55 -58.68 15.51
C GLN A 349 -26.47 -58.02 14.13
N VAL A 350 -26.87 -56.75 14.03
CA VAL A 350 -26.69 -55.94 12.82
C VAL A 350 -25.82 -54.73 13.17
N PRO A 351 -24.48 -54.88 13.11
CA PRO A 351 -23.55 -53.83 13.55
C PRO A 351 -23.69 -52.51 12.79
N SER A 352 -24.18 -52.54 11.55
CA SER A 352 -24.32 -51.38 10.66
C SER A 352 -25.48 -50.44 11.01
N LEU A 353 -26.46 -50.87 11.80
CA LEU A 353 -27.60 -50.04 12.19
C LEU A 353 -27.34 -49.18 13.44
N GLY A 354 -26.26 -49.45 14.19
CA GLY A 354 -25.86 -48.65 15.35
C GLY A 354 -27.02 -48.34 16.30
N VAL A 355 -27.22 -47.06 16.62
CA VAL A 355 -28.29 -46.55 17.50
C VAL A 355 -29.71 -46.63 16.89
N ALA A 356 -29.85 -46.96 15.60
CA ALA A 356 -31.13 -47.15 14.94
C ALA A 356 -31.60 -48.62 14.94
N TYR A 357 -30.91 -49.49 15.69
CA TYR A 357 -31.24 -50.92 15.77
C TYR A 357 -32.53 -51.16 16.56
N ASN A 358 -33.64 -51.38 15.84
CA ASN A 358 -34.94 -51.78 16.40
C ASN A 358 -35.62 -52.82 15.49
N PRO A 359 -35.11 -54.07 15.43
CA PRO A 359 -35.70 -55.09 14.57
C PRO A 359 -37.04 -55.54 15.14
N VAL A 360 -38.11 -55.42 14.34
CA VAL A 360 -39.40 -56.04 14.62
C VAL A 360 -39.46 -57.35 13.85
N LEU A 361 -39.29 -58.46 14.56
CA LEU A 361 -39.52 -59.80 14.02
C LEU A 361 -41.02 -60.09 14.14
N LYS A 362 -41.67 -60.36 13.00
CA LYS A 362 -43.08 -60.77 12.95
C LYS A 362 -43.22 -62.27 12.97
#